data_AF-A0A6C0JDX9-F1
#
_entry.id   AF-A0A6C0JDX9-F1
#
_cell.length_a   1.000
_cell.length_b   1.000
_cell.length_c   1.000
_cell.angle_alpha   90.00
_cell.angle_beta   90.00
_cell.angle_gamma   90.00
#
_symmetry.space_group_name_H-M   'P 1'
#
loop_
_entity.id
_entity.type
_entity.pdbx_description
1 polymer ?
#
loop_
_entity_poly.entity_id
_entity_poly.type
_entity_poly.pdbx_seq_one_letter_code
_entity_poly.pdbx_strand_id
1 'polypeptide(L)'
;MAGGIFIDKPFSFNIKCVIFAVIVILFYWLISANTVYLMFPVIFIISYVSMAWYDFKYDCNDKLYSGIYSPISTTNSIFKPQLRKIQTSRSVKDQEEIYLRNVYILHAVAIAPLFIFTSWRSYKKTGEGIFLVSFMVALIAEIYHSYRFFNPRDK
;
A
#
# COMPACT_ATOMS: atom_id res chain seq x y z
N MET A 1 8.26 -11.61 -3.62
CA MET A 1 9.62 -11.68 -3.00
C MET A 1 9.65 -10.95 -1.68
N ALA A 2 9.95 -11.65 -0.57
CA ALA A 2 10.02 -11.04 0.76
C ALA A 2 11.29 -11.43 1.55
N GLY A 3 12.31 -11.94 0.86
CA GLY A 3 13.55 -12.41 1.49
C GLY A 3 14.28 -11.27 2.20
N GLY A 4 14.64 -11.49 3.47
CA GLY A 4 15.33 -10.49 4.31
C GLY A 4 14.43 -9.45 4.97
N ILE A 5 13.14 -9.38 4.61
CA ILE A 5 12.17 -8.51 5.31
C ILE A 5 11.63 -9.18 6.58
N PHE A 6 11.69 -10.52 6.64
CA PHE A 6 11.24 -11.30 7.79
C PHE A 6 12.39 -12.06 8.42
N ILE A 7 12.38 -12.09 9.75
CA ILE A 7 13.41 -12.70 10.61
C ILE A 7 13.62 -14.18 10.24
N ASP A 8 12.56 -14.87 9.81
CA ASP A 8 12.58 -16.31 9.54
C ASP A 8 12.75 -16.68 8.05
N LYS A 9 13.00 -15.71 7.16
CA LYS A 9 13.18 -15.94 5.73
C LYS A 9 14.50 -15.32 5.25
N PRO A 10 15.58 -16.13 5.10
CA PRO A 10 16.84 -15.61 4.58
C PRO A 10 16.63 -15.00 3.19
N PHE A 11 17.44 -14.01 2.85
CA PHE A 11 17.43 -13.39 1.54
C PHE A 11 17.66 -14.45 0.46
N SER A 12 16.63 -14.71 -0.35
CA SER A 12 16.73 -15.54 -1.54
C SER A 12 17.00 -14.65 -2.74
N PHE A 13 18.26 -14.64 -3.19
CA PHE A 13 18.63 -13.89 -4.38
C PHE A 13 17.91 -14.48 -5.60
N ASN A 14 16.94 -13.75 -6.15
CA ASN A 14 16.21 -14.17 -7.34
C ASN A 14 16.76 -13.44 -8.57
N ILE A 15 17.68 -14.10 -9.27
CA ILE A 15 18.30 -13.58 -10.50
C ILE A 15 17.26 -13.18 -11.56
N LYS A 16 16.11 -13.85 -11.63
CA LYS A 16 15.05 -13.54 -12.61
C LYS A 16 14.45 -12.15 -12.38
N CYS A 17 14.36 -11.72 -11.12
CA CYS A 17 13.84 -10.41 -10.78
C CYS A 17 14.87 -9.29 -11.00
N VAL A 18 16.16 -9.60 -10.85
CA VAL A 18 17.23 -8.68 -11.26
C VAL A 18 17.19 -8.47 -12.77
N ILE A 19 17.05 -9.55 -13.56
CA ILE A 19 16.88 -9.46 -15.01
C ILE A 19 15.64 -8.63 -15.36
N PHE A 20 14.52 -8.88 -14.70
CA PHE A 20 13.28 -8.13 -14.89
C PHE A 20 13.45 -6.62 -14.57
N ALA A 21 14.08 -6.28 -13.46
CA ALA A 21 14.34 -4.88 -13.09
C ALA A 21 15.26 -4.18 -14.11
N VAL A 22 16.29 -4.87 -14.59
CA VAL A 22 17.18 -4.36 -15.64
C VAL A 22 16.40 -4.08 -16.93
N ILE A 23 15.50 -4.99 -17.35
CA ILE A 23 14.65 -4.78 -18.51
C ILE A 23 13.78 -3.52 -18.34
N VAL A 24 13.13 -3.35 -17.18
CA VAL A 24 12.29 -2.17 -16.91
C VAL A 24 13.10 -0.87 -16.95
N ILE A 25 14.32 -0.86 -16.40
CA ILE A 25 15.22 0.31 -16.42
C ILE A 25 15.65 0.64 -17.85
N LEU A 26 16.01 -0.38 -18.66
CA LEU A 26 16.38 -0.17 -20.06
C LEU A 26 15.21 0.37 -20.87
N PHE A 27 14.00 -0.17 -20.67
CA PHE A 27 12.79 0.38 -21.30
C PHE A 27 12.58 1.84 -20.91
N TYR A 28 12.76 2.20 -19.63
CA TYR A 28 12.66 3.58 -19.18
C TYR A 28 13.65 4.53 -19.90
N TRP A 29 14.90 4.10 -20.11
CA TRP A 29 15.93 4.91 -20.78
C TRP A 29 15.74 5.05 -22.29
N LEU A 30 15.09 4.09 -22.94
CA LEU A 30 14.84 4.13 -24.38
C LEU A 30 13.67 5.05 -24.76
N ILE A 31 12.95 5.61 -23.79
CA ILE A 31 11.74 6.41 -24.02
C ILE A 31 12.09 7.89 -24.11
N SER A 32 11.58 8.56 -25.14
CA SER A 32 11.71 10.01 -25.34
C SER A 32 10.97 10.78 -24.23
N ALA A 33 11.60 11.84 -23.72
CA ALA A 33 11.10 12.70 -22.63
C ALA A 33 9.66 13.20 -22.85
N ASN A 34 9.25 13.42 -24.10
CA ASN A 34 7.91 13.92 -24.45
C ASN A 34 6.79 12.87 -24.28
N THR A 35 7.14 11.58 -24.16
CA THR A 35 6.19 10.45 -24.05
C THR A 35 6.18 9.79 -22.67
N VAL A 36 7.00 10.30 -21.74
CA VAL A 36 7.23 9.70 -20.43
C VAL A 36 5.95 9.61 -19.59
N TYR A 37 5.07 10.61 -19.66
CA TYR A 37 3.81 10.64 -18.88
C TYR A 37 2.83 9.50 -19.25
N LEU A 38 2.78 9.10 -20.52
CA LEU A 38 1.93 7.97 -20.97
C LEU A 38 2.60 6.61 -20.74
N MET A 39 3.92 6.56 -20.70
CA MET A 39 4.65 5.29 -20.55
C MET A 39 4.75 4.81 -19.11
N PHE A 40 4.74 5.70 -18.10
CA PHE A 40 4.70 5.29 -16.70
C PHE A 40 3.57 4.31 -16.34
N PRO A 41 2.29 4.59 -16.67
CA PRO A 41 1.21 3.64 -16.37
C PRO A 41 1.35 2.34 -17.16
N VAL A 42 1.88 2.38 -18.39
CA VAL A 42 2.11 1.17 -19.21
C VAL A 42 3.19 0.28 -18.60
N ILE A 43 4.34 0.86 -18.23
CA ILE A 43 5.43 0.14 -17.55
C ILE A 43 4.93 -0.44 -16.23
N PHE A 44 4.15 0.32 -15.47
CA PHE A 44 3.58 -0.12 -14.20
C PHE A 44 2.65 -1.33 -14.40
N ILE A 45 1.71 -1.26 -15.34
CA ILE A 45 0.76 -2.35 -15.62
C ILE A 45 1.49 -3.60 -16.09
N ILE A 46 2.38 -3.48 -17.07
CA ILE A 46 3.15 -4.63 -17.60
C ILE A 46 3.99 -5.25 -16.49
N SER A 47 4.61 -4.43 -15.65
CA SER A 47 5.43 -4.91 -14.54
C SER A 47 4.61 -5.66 -13.50
N TYR A 48 3.46 -5.10 -13.12
CA TYR A 48 2.54 -5.70 -12.17
C TYR A 48 2.01 -7.04 -12.68
N VAL A 49 1.52 -7.09 -13.91
CA VAL A 49 0.98 -8.32 -14.53
C VAL A 49 2.07 -9.39 -14.65
N SER A 50 3.28 -9.02 -15.07
CA SER A 50 4.40 -9.94 -15.19
C SER A 50 4.80 -10.53 -13.84
N MET A 51 4.81 -9.71 -12.78
CA MET A 51 5.11 -10.15 -11.42
C MET A 51 4.01 -11.06 -10.86
N ALA A 52 2.74 -10.73 -11.10
CA ALA A 52 1.61 -11.57 -10.71
C ALA A 52 1.58 -12.92 -11.45
N TRP A 53 1.86 -12.94 -12.75
CA TRP A 53 1.98 -14.17 -13.53
C TRP A 53 3.14 -15.04 -13.03
N TYR A 54 4.28 -14.42 -12.72
CA TYR A 54 5.43 -15.11 -12.14
C TYR A 54 5.06 -15.77 -10.80
N ASP A 55 4.45 -15.01 -9.89
CA ASP A 55 4.06 -15.53 -8.57
C ASP A 55 3.06 -16.69 -8.69
N PHE A 56 2.11 -16.62 -9.64
CA PHE A 56 1.17 -17.71 -9.94
C PHE A 56 1.88 -18.94 -10.53
N LYS A 57 2.75 -18.76 -11.53
CA LYS A 57 3.37 -19.88 -12.27
C LYS A 57 4.34 -20.68 -11.42
N TYR A 58 5.06 -20.02 -10.51
CA TYR A 58 6.05 -20.64 -9.64
C TYR A 58 5.51 -20.96 -8.25
N ASP A 59 4.18 -20.87 -8.06
CA ASP A 59 3.48 -21.09 -6.80
C ASP A 59 4.23 -20.44 -5.63
N CYS A 60 4.53 -19.15 -5.79
CA CYS A 60 5.21 -18.36 -4.78
C CYS A 60 4.24 -18.09 -3.61
N ASN A 61 3.91 -19.14 -2.86
CA ASN A 61 3.07 -19.16 -1.67
C ASN A 61 3.81 -18.69 -0.42
N ASP A 62 4.88 -17.91 -0.59
CA ASP A 62 5.53 -17.17 0.48
C ASP A 62 4.55 -16.08 0.93
N LYS A 63 3.55 -16.51 1.71
CA LYS A 63 2.68 -15.64 2.49
C LYS A 63 3.62 -14.73 3.25
N LEU A 64 3.55 -13.43 2.95
CA LEU A 64 4.25 -12.42 3.72
C LEU A 64 3.88 -12.65 5.18
N TYR A 65 4.78 -13.27 5.94
CA TYR A 65 4.58 -13.52 7.36
C TYR A 65 4.72 -12.19 8.06
N SER A 66 3.59 -11.63 8.37
CA SER A 66 3.42 -10.50 9.24
C SER A 66 4.31 -10.57 10.49
N GLY A 67 5.04 -9.49 10.82
CA GLY A 67 6.03 -9.49 11.89
C GLY A 67 5.46 -9.80 13.28
N ILE A 68 6.35 -10.13 14.23
CA ILE A 68 6.02 -10.36 15.64
C ILE A 68 5.80 -9.01 16.34
N TYR A 69 4.69 -8.85 17.05
CA TYR A 69 4.40 -7.64 17.83
C TYR A 69 5.29 -7.57 19.09
N SER A 70 5.87 -6.40 19.32
CA SER A 70 6.38 -5.93 20.61
C SER A 70 5.58 -4.68 21.00
N PRO A 71 5.24 -4.45 22.29
CA PRO A 71 4.42 -3.30 22.74
C PRO A 71 4.99 -1.92 22.36
N ILE A 72 6.23 -1.84 21.86
CA ILE A 72 6.91 -0.61 21.45
C ILE A 72 6.98 -0.47 19.91
N SER A 73 6.51 -1.45 19.12
CA SER A 73 6.60 -1.44 17.66
C SER A 73 5.35 -0.85 16.99
N THR A 74 5.18 0.46 17.14
CA THR A 74 4.07 1.22 16.51
C THR A 74 4.30 1.48 15.02
N THR A 75 5.52 1.36 14.49
CA THR A 75 5.79 1.66 13.07
C THR A 75 5.73 0.46 12.13
N ASN A 76 5.94 -0.77 12.62
CA ASN A 76 5.87 -1.99 11.79
C ASN A 76 4.46 -2.61 11.71
N SER A 77 3.55 -2.22 12.60
CA SER A 77 2.23 -2.86 12.79
C SER A 77 1.06 -2.15 12.11
N ILE A 78 1.21 -0.88 11.71
CA ILE A 78 0.11 -0.10 11.10
C ILE A 78 -0.17 -0.56 9.66
N PHE A 79 0.87 -0.95 8.91
CA PHE A 79 0.75 -1.29 7.47
C PHE A 79 0.89 -2.77 7.16
N LYS A 80 1.14 -3.62 8.17
CA LYS A 80 1.31 -5.06 7.95
C LYS A 80 0.24 -5.82 8.75
N PRO A 81 -0.34 -6.90 8.17
CA PRO A 81 -1.11 -7.86 8.97
C PRO A 81 -0.24 -8.40 10.12
N GLN A 82 -0.80 -9.18 11.06
CA GLN A 82 -0.09 -9.75 12.24
C GLN A 82 0.15 -11.27 12.08
N LEU A 83 1.23 -11.83 12.67
CA LEU A 83 1.64 -13.23 12.42
C LEU A 83 0.50 -14.21 12.79
N ARG A 84 0.19 -15.13 11.89
CA ARG A 84 -0.89 -16.12 12.07
C ARG A 84 -0.37 -17.32 12.85
N LYS A 85 -0.27 -17.21 14.18
CA LYS A 85 0.34 -18.26 15.01
C LYS A 85 -0.54 -19.50 15.17
N ILE A 86 -1.87 -19.36 15.10
CA ILE A 86 -2.85 -20.46 15.15
C ILE A 86 -4.05 -20.08 14.27
N GLN A 87 -4.41 -20.95 13.32
CA GLN A 87 -5.48 -20.76 12.35
C GLN A 87 -6.85 -21.07 12.98
N THR A 88 -7.26 -20.28 13.96
CA THR A 88 -8.65 -20.25 14.45
C THR A 88 -9.37 -19.08 13.79
N SER A 89 -10.65 -19.25 13.43
CA SER A 89 -11.46 -18.19 12.79
C SER A 89 -11.55 -16.91 13.63
N ARG A 90 -11.43 -17.05 14.96
CA ARG A 90 -11.43 -15.95 15.94
C ARG A 90 -10.17 -15.09 15.85
N SER A 91 -8.98 -15.70 15.77
CA SER A 91 -7.72 -14.94 15.71
C SER A 91 -7.59 -14.12 14.43
N VAL A 92 -8.19 -14.59 13.33
CA VAL A 92 -8.23 -13.87 12.05
C VAL A 92 -9.12 -12.62 12.13
N LYS A 93 -10.30 -12.73 12.75
CA LYS A 93 -11.22 -11.60 12.93
C LYS A 93 -10.63 -10.53 13.85
N ASP A 94 -10.04 -10.94 14.98
CA ASP A 94 -9.44 -10.01 15.95
C ASP A 94 -8.28 -9.22 15.32
N GLN A 95 -7.50 -9.85 14.43
CA GLN A 95 -6.42 -9.19 13.69
C GLN A 95 -6.93 -8.20 12.65
N GLU A 96 -7.97 -8.57 11.89
CA GLU A 96 -8.61 -7.68 10.91
C GLU A 96 -9.18 -6.43 11.60
N GLU A 97 -9.83 -6.60 12.76
CA GLU A 97 -10.38 -5.49 13.54
C GLU A 97 -9.28 -4.51 13.99
N ILE A 98 -8.18 -5.02 14.56
CA ILE A 98 -7.05 -4.17 15.01
C ILE A 98 -6.41 -3.46 13.83
N TYR A 99 -6.20 -4.16 12.71
CA TYR A 99 -5.63 -3.57 11.48
C TYR A 99 -6.52 -2.46 10.93
N LEU A 100 -7.82 -2.73 10.72
CA LEU A 100 -8.77 -1.75 10.20
C LEU A 100 -8.89 -0.53 11.13
N ARG A 101 -8.91 -0.73 12.45
CA ARG A 101 -8.90 0.36 13.42
C ARG A 101 -7.69 1.27 13.23
N ASN A 102 -6.49 0.70 13.11
CA ASN A 102 -5.27 1.49 12.91
C ASN A 102 -5.28 2.25 11.58
N VAL A 103 -5.80 1.64 10.52
CA VAL A 103 -5.98 2.29 9.21
C VAL A 103 -6.95 3.47 9.33
N TYR A 104 -8.08 3.31 10.01
CA TYR A 104 -9.04 4.39 10.23
C TYR A 104 -8.45 5.56 11.03
N ILE A 105 -7.70 5.27 12.10
CA ILE A 105 -7.00 6.30 12.89
C ILE A 105 -5.99 7.06 12.01
N LEU A 106 -5.16 6.33 11.25
CA LEU A 106 -4.16 6.95 10.39
C LEU A 106 -4.80 7.89 9.36
N HIS A 107 -5.89 7.46 8.74
CA HIS A 107 -6.57 8.26 7.73
C HIS A 107 -7.26 9.48 8.32
N ALA A 108 -7.95 9.33 9.46
CA ALA A 108 -8.64 10.44 10.13
C ALA A 108 -7.69 11.47 10.76
N VAL A 109 -6.55 11.03 11.31
CA VAL A 109 -5.65 11.94 12.05
C VAL A 109 -4.59 12.58 11.16
N ALA A 110 -4.09 11.84 10.16
CA ALA A 110 -2.92 12.29 9.39
C ALA A 110 -3.23 12.47 7.90
N ILE A 111 -3.71 11.42 7.22
CA ILE A 111 -3.77 11.43 5.75
C ILE A 111 -4.85 12.39 5.24
N ALA A 112 -6.11 12.22 5.66
CA ALA A 112 -7.19 13.03 5.14
C ALA A 112 -7.07 14.53 5.54
N PRO A 113 -6.68 14.91 6.76
CA PRO A 113 -6.43 16.32 7.10
C PRO A 113 -5.32 16.97 6.26
N LEU A 114 -4.23 16.22 5.98
CA LEU A 114 -3.15 16.70 5.12
C LEU A 114 -3.63 16.91 3.68
N PHE A 115 -4.42 15.99 3.14
CA PHE A 115 -5.00 16.11 1.80
C PHE A 115 -6.01 17.26 1.71
N ILE A 116 -6.87 17.44 2.72
CA ILE A 116 -7.79 18.59 2.83
C ILE A 116 -6.99 19.90 2.79
N PHE A 117 -5.95 20.01 3.62
CA PHE A 117 -5.13 21.22 3.70
C PHE A 117 -4.42 21.55 2.39
N THR A 118 -3.74 20.56 1.79
CA THR A 118 -2.94 20.75 0.57
C THR A 118 -3.82 21.03 -0.64
N SER A 119 -4.92 20.31 -0.82
CA SER A 119 -5.87 20.54 -1.91
C SER A 119 -6.55 21.90 -1.82
N TRP A 120 -7.01 22.30 -0.63
CA TRP A 120 -7.61 23.62 -0.41
C TRP A 120 -6.64 24.75 -0.72
N ARG A 121 -5.40 24.65 -0.22
CA ARG A 121 -4.35 25.65 -0.46
C ARG A 121 -4.01 25.75 -1.95
N SER A 122 -3.87 24.61 -2.63
CA SER A 122 -3.57 24.57 -4.07
C SER A 122 -4.71 25.12 -4.91
N TYR A 123 -5.97 24.81 -4.56
CA TYR A 123 -7.15 25.36 -5.23
C TYR A 123 -7.20 26.88 -5.07
N LYS A 124 -7.00 27.43 -3.86
CA LYS A 124 -6.96 28.88 -3.65
C LYS A 124 -5.87 29.59 -4.45
N LYS A 125 -4.76 28.91 -4.74
CA LYS A 125 -3.63 29.49 -5.47
C LYS A 125 -3.81 29.42 -6.99
N THR A 126 -4.35 28.32 -7.50
CA THR A 126 -4.36 28.01 -8.95
C THR A 126 -5.74 28.17 -9.59
N GLY A 127 -6.82 27.97 -8.82
CA GLY A 127 -8.18 27.88 -9.35
C GLY A 127 -8.46 26.60 -10.15
N GLU A 128 -7.53 25.64 -10.21
CA GLU A 128 -7.71 24.43 -11.01
C GLU A 128 -8.73 23.48 -10.37
N GLY A 129 -9.68 23.02 -11.17
CA GLY A 129 -10.76 22.14 -10.72
C GLY A 129 -10.29 20.81 -10.12
N ILE A 130 -9.11 20.31 -10.51
CA ILE A 130 -8.55 19.06 -9.95
C ILE A 130 -8.32 19.14 -8.44
N PHE A 131 -7.93 20.31 -7.93
CA PHE A 131 -7.71 20.51 -6.50
C PHE A 131 -9.04 20.63 -5.75
N LEU A 132 -10.08 21.18 -6.38
CA LEU A 132 -11.43 21.19 -5.80
C LEU A 132 -11.99 19.77 -5.68
N VAL A 133 -11.84 18.95 -6.73
CA VAL A 133 -12.26 17.54 -6.69
C VAL A 133 -11.47 16.78 -5.63
N SER A 134 -10.15 16.97 -5.56
CA SER A 134 -9.29 16.34 -4.56
C SER A 134 -9.70 16.72 -3.13
N PHE A 135 -10.07 17.99 -2.89
CA PHE A 135 -10.57 18.47 -1.61
C PHE A 135 -11.87 17.78 -1.20
N MET A 136 -12.82 17.65 -2.12
CA MET A 136 -14.10 16.97 -1.86
C MET A 136 -13.91 15.48 -1.53
N VAL A 137 -13.03 14.80 -2.29
CA VAL A 137 -12.69 13.39 -2.00
C VAL A 137 -12.04 13.25 -0.62
N ALA A 138 -11.15 14.17 -0.26
CA ALA A 138 -10.49 14.16 1.04
C ALA A 138 -11.48 14.41 2.20
N LEU A 139 -12.48 15.29 2.02
CA LEU A 139 -13.56 15.48 3.00
C LEU A 139 -14.42 14.21 3.16
N ILE A 140 -14.77 13.55 2.06
CA ILE A 140 -15.53 12.29 2.12
C ILE A 140 -14.73 11.21 2.83
N ALA A 141 -13.42 11.11 2.53
CA ALA A 141 -12.52 10.17 3.19
C ALA A 141 -12.41 10.46 4.70
N GLU A 142 -12.29 11.73 5.09
CA GLU A 142 -12.26 12.15 6.49
C GLU A 142 -13.53 11.71 7.23
N ILE A 143 -14.70 12.02 6.66
CA ILE A 143 -16.00 11.64 7.25
C ILE A 143 -16.10 10.12 7.36
N TYR A 144 -15.75 9.38 6.30
CA TYR A 144 -15.83 7.93 6.27
C TYR A 144 -14.92 7.28 7.31
N HIS A 145 -13.66 7.67 7.38
CA HIS A 145 -12.68 7.07 8.29
C HIS A 145 -12.93 7.47 9.75
N SER A 146 -13.33 8.71 10.00
CA SER A 146 -13.77 9.15 11.33
C SER A 146 -15.02 8.40 11.78
N TYR A 147 -16.04 8.24 10.92
CA TYR A 147 -17.22 7.44 11.24
C TYR A 147 -16.88 5.97 11.52
N ARG A 148 -16.03 5.35 10.68
CA ARG A 148 -15.63 3.95 10.84
C ARG A 148 -14.75 3.69 12.06
N PHE A 149 -14.05 4.70 12.55
CA PHE A 149 -13.33 4.63 13.81
C PHE A 149 -14.30 4.50 15.00
N PHE A 150 -15.42 5.23 15.00
CA PHE A 150 -16.45 5.12 16.04
C PHE A 150 -17.41 3.93 15.82
N ASN A 151 -17.67 3.55 14.57
CA ASN A 151 -18.53 2.44 14.19
C ASN A 151 -17.78 1.37 13.35
N PRO A 152 -17.00 0.50 14.02
CA PRO A 152 -16.21 -0.53 13.34
C PRO A 152 -17.11 -1.57 12.63
N ARG A 153 -16.59 -2.20 11.56
CA ARG A 153 -17.39 -3.02 10.63
C ARG A 153 -17.99 -4.28 11.25
N ASP A 154 -17.31 -4.89 12.22
CA ASP A 154 -17.58 -6.26 12.66
C ASP A 154 -18.09 -6.35 14.11
N LYS A 155 -18.77 -5.28 14.61
CA LYS A 155 -19.53 -5.31 15.86
C LYS A 155 -21.00 -5.62 15.62
#